data_AF-A0A3D9MTD9-F1
#
_entry.id   AF-A0A3D9MTD9-F1
#
_cell.length_a   1.000
_cell.length_b   1.000
_cell.length_c   1.000
_cell.angle_alpha   90.00
_cell.angle_beta   90.00
_cell.angle_gamma   90.00
#
_symmetry.space_group_name_H-M   'P 1'
#
loop_
_entity.id
_entity.type
_entity.pdbx_description
1 polymer ?
#
loop_
_entity_poly.entity_id
_entity_poly.type
_entity_poly.pdbx_seq_one_letter_code
_entity_poly.pdbx_strand_id
1 'polypeptide(L)' 'MSANGSIDLAIALRKFHELGLEDGDLGYAYWYEVGQLLKRAAGMQAKIDSLSKDLEQCRARLGKAD' A
#
# COMPACT_ATOMS: atom_id res chain seq x y z
N MET A 1 -21.03 3.11 -7.87
CA MET A 1 -20.33 2.11 -7.05
C MET A 1 -18.87 2.17 -7.43
N SER A 2 -18.08 2.97 -6.71
CA SER A 2 -16.63 3.03 -6.93
C SER A 2 -16.08 1.68 -6.50
N ALA A 3 -15.49 0.94 -7.43
CA ALA A 3 -14.77 -0.27 -7.10
C ALA A 3 -13.63 0.14 -6.15
N ASN A 4 -13.83 -0.03 -4.83
CA ASN A 4 -12.76 -0.02 -3.85
C ASN A 4 -11.94 -1.29 -4.06
N GLY A 5 -11.28 -1.37 -5.22
CA GLY A 5 -10.36 -2.43 -5.58
C GLY A 5 -9.08 -2.18 -4.81
N SER A 6 -9.01 -2.70 -3.59
CA SER A 6 -7.75 -2.83 -2.88
C SER A 6 -6.76 -3.53 -3.82
N ILE A 7 -5.66 -2.85 -4.15
CA ILE A 7 -4.63 -3.42 -5.02
C ILE A 7 -4.01 -4.57 -4.25
N ASP A 8 -4.19 -5.80 -4.75
CA ASP A 8 -3.45 -6.94 -4.24
C ASP A 8 -1.97 -6.76 -4.58
N LEU A 9 -1.19 -6.40 -3.56
CA LEU A 9 0.22 -6.09 -3.68
C LEU A 9 1.02 -7.31 -4.18
N ALA A 10 0.62 -8.53 -3.83
CA ALA A 10 1.32 -9.74 -4.27
C ALA A 10 1.11 -9.95 -5.77
N ILE A 11 -0.12 -9.78 -6.26
CA ILE A 11 -0.43 -9.88 -7.69
C ILE A 11 0.29 -8.79 -8.48
N ALA A 12 0.28 -7.54 -7.99
CA ALA A 12 0.94 -6.42 -8.66
C ALA A 12 2.46 -6.61 -8.77
N LEU A 13 3.12 -7.00 -7.68
CA LEU A 13 4.57 -7.23 -7.67
C LEU A 13 4.99 -8.40 -8.57
N ARG A 14 4.18 -9.46 -8.60
CA ARG A 14 4.42 -10.58 -9.52
C ARG A 14 4.32 -10.12 -10.97
N LYS A 15 3.33 -9.30 -11.31
CA LYS A 15 3.15 -8.77 -12.68
C LYS A 15 4.30 -7.86 -13.10
N PHE A 16 4.77 -7.00 -12.21
CA PHE A 16 5.96 -6.17 -12.47
C PHE A 16 7.22 -7.01 -12.71
N HIS A 17 7.38 -8.10 -11.98
CA HIS A 17 8.49 -9.02 -12.21
C HIS A 17 8.39 -9.70 -13.59
N GLU A 18 7.19 -10.15 -13.98
CA GLU A 18 6.93 -10.73 -15.31
C GLU A 18 7.26 -9.72 -16.43
N LEU A 19 6.79 -8.48 -16.32
CA LEU A 19 7.06 -7.41 -17.29
C LEU A 19 8.55 -7.03 -17.36
N GLY A 20 9.22 -7.02 -16.22
CA GLY A 20 10.65 -6.74 -16.14
C GLY A 20 11.53 -7.77 -16.85
N LEU A 21 11.07 -9.02 -16.96
CA LEU A 21 11.77 -10.06 -17.71
C LEU A 21 11.56 -9.93 -19.22
N GLU A 22 10.40 -9.42 -19.67
CA GLU A 22 10.07 -9.22 -21.09
C GLU A 22 10.91 -8.09 -21.73
N ASP A 23 11.17 -7.03 -20.98
CA ASP A 23 11.85 -5.80 -21.44
C ASP A 23 13.38 -5.82 -21.20
N GLY A 24 13.94 -6.92 -20.69
CA GLY A 24 15.35 -7.04 -20.33
C GLY A 24 15.77 -6.17 -19.13
N ASP A 25 17.07 -6.00 -18.91
CA ASP A 25 17.62 -5.38 -17.68
C ASP A 25 17.08 -3.97 -17.40
N LEU A 26 16.79 -3.18 -18.44
CA LEU A 26 16.23 -1.84 -18.30
C LEU A 26 14.77 -1.87 -17.79
N GLY A 27 13.98 -2.80 -18.31
CA GLY A 27 12.60 -3.02 -17.84
C GLY A 27 12.56 -3.60 -16.44
N TYR A 28 13.47 -4.52 -16.10
CA TYR A 28 13.57 -5.06 -14.76
C TYR A 28 13.81 -3.95 -13.72
N ALA A 29 14.78 -3.06 -13.96
CA ALA A 29 15.08 -1.96 -13.05
C ALA A 29 13.87 -1.02 -12.86
N TYR A 30 13.20 -0.67 -13.96
CA TYR A 30 12.01 0.19 -13.92
C TYR A 30 10.88 -0.45 -13.12
N TRP A 31 10.48 -1.67 -13.46
CA TRP A 31 9.37 -2.36 -12.81
C TRP A 31 9.68 -2.72 -11.35
N TYR A 32 10.95 -2.94 -11.02
CA TYR A 32 11.40 -3.09 -9.64
C TYR A 32 11.19 -1.79 -8.84
N GLU A 33 11.61 -0.63 -9.35
CA GLU A 33 11.41 0.66 -8.69
C GLU A 33 9.92 0.99 -8.49
N VAL A 34 9.09 0.71 -9.50
CA VAL A 34 7.63 0.85 -9.40
C VAL A 34 7.08 -0.07 -8.29
N GLY A 35 7.56 -1.31 -8.21
CA GLY A 35 7.19 -2.24 -7.13
C GLY A 35 7.58 -1.73 -5.73
N GLN A 36 8.75 -1.11 -5.59
CA GLN A 36 9.18 -0.52 -4.32
C GLN A 36 8.30 0.68 -3.93
N LEU A 37 7.92 1.52 -4.90
CA LEU A 37 6.99 2.62 -4.66
C LEU A 37 5.65 2.12 -4.12
N LEU A 38 5.10 1.07 -4.74
CA LEU A 38 3.83 0.49 -4.33
C LEU A 38 3.91 -0.13 -2.92
N LYS A 39 5.01 -0.81 -2.58
CA LYS A 39 5.26 -1.32 -1.22
C LYS A 39 5.28 -0.20 -0.19
N ARG A 40 5.97 0.91 -0.49
CA ARG A 40 6.02 2.09 0.41
C ARG A 40 4.63 2.70 0.60
N ALA A 41 3.86 2.82 -0.48
CA ALA A 41 2.49 3.33 -0.42
C ALA A 41 1.58 2.45 0.45
N ALA A 42 1.65 1.13 0.28
CA ALA A 42 0.90 0.17 1.10
C ALA A 42 1.30 0.25 2.58
N GLY A 43 2.60 0.35 2.88
CA GLY A 43 3.08 0.56 4.25
C GLY A 43 2.60 1.88 4.87
N MET A 44 2.54 2.95 4.07
CA MET A 44 2.03 4.25 4.53
C MET A 44 0.52 4.21 4.78
N GLN A 45 -0.25 3.52 3.94
CA GLN A 45 -1.69 3.31 4.18
C GLN A 45 -1.92 2.55 5.48
N ALA A 46 -1.20 1.44 5.71
CA ALA A 46 -1.32 0.68 6.96
C ALA A 46 -0.98 1.53 8.20
N LYS A 47 0.00 2.43 8.09
CA LYS A 47 0.34 3.39 9.16
C LYS A 47 -0.78 4.40 9.39
N ILE A 48 -1.39 4.93 8.32
CA ILE A 48 -2.53 5.84 8.41
C ILE A 48 -3.71 5.14 9.09
N ASP A 49 -4.02 3.91 8.72
CA ASP A 49 -5.11 3.14 9.29
C ASP A 49 -4.87 2.89 10.80
N SER A 50 -3.64 2.52 11.18
CA SER A 50 -3.26 2.36 12.59
C SER A 50 -3.41 3.65 13.38
N LEU A 51 -2.86 4.77 12.87
CA LEU A 51 -2.95 6.06 13.54
C LEU A 51 -4.39 6.56 13.65
N SER A 52 -5.22 6.29 12.64
CA SER A 52 -6.64 6.66 12.64
C SER A 52 -7.38 5.89 13.74
N LYS A 53 -7.11 4.59 13.89
CA LYS A 53 -7.67 3.76 14.96
C LYS A 53 -7.24 4.24 16.35
N ASP A 54 -5.97 4.59 16.53
CA ASP A 54 -5.47 5.11 17.81
C ASP A 54 -6.14 6.45 18.16
N LEU A 55 -6.33 7.32 17.17
CA LEU A 55 -7.00 8.60 17.32
C LEU A 55 -8.48 8.43 17.71
N GLU A 56 -9.19 7.49 17.07
CA GLU A 56 -10.55 7.13 17.45
C GLU A 56 -10.65 6.63 18.90
N GLN A 57 -9.70 5.80 19.34
CA GLN A 57 -9.67 5.32 20.72
C GLN A 57 -9.42 6.46 21.72
N CYS A 58 -8.52 7.38 21.41
CA CYS A 58 -8.27 8.56 22.24
C CYS A 58 -9.52 9.44 22.36
N ARG A 59 -10.21 9.70 21.23
CA ARG A 59 -11.48 10.45 21.22
C ARG A 59 -12.56 9.77 22.05
N ALA A 60 -12.68 8.44 21.93
CA ALA A 60 -13.65 7.67 22.70
C ALA A 60 -13.37 7.66 24.21
N ARG A 61 -12.09 7.73 24.62
CA ARG A 61 -11.72 7.86 26.04
C ARG A 61 -12.05 9.24 26.58
N LEU A 62 -11.80 10.30 25.80
CA LEU A 62 -12.14 11.67 26.19
C LEU A 62 -13.66 11.86 26.33
N GLY A 63 -14.45 11.37 25.38
CA GLY A 63 -15.92 11.47 25.45
C GLY A 63 -16.60 10.57 26.50
N LYS A 64 -15.85 9.74 27.23
CA LYS A 64 -16.34 8.96 28.39
C LYS A 64 -16.00 9.60 29.74
N ALA A 65 -15.20 10.66 29.72
CA ALA A 65 -14.77 11.39 30.91
C ALA A 65 -15.63 12.64 31.20
N ASP A 66 -16.57 12.95 30.30
CA ASP A 66 -17.73 13.85 30.51
C ASP A 66 -18.98 13.03 30.87
#